data_AF-A0ABD1I6Q2-F1
#
_entry.id   AF-A0ABD1I6Q2-F1
#
_cell.length_a   1.000
_cell.length_b   1.000
_cell.length_c   1.000
_cell.angle_alpha   90.00
_cell.angle_beta   90.00
_cell.angle_gamma   90.00
#
_symmetry.space_group_name_H-M   'P 1'
#
loop_
_entity.id
_entity.type
_entity.pdbx_description
1 polymer ?
#
loop_
_entity_poly.entity_id
_entity_poly.type
_entity_poly.pdbx_seq_one_letter_code
_entity_poly.pdbx_strand_id
1 'polypeptide(L)'
;MMQEDISEMKEMSYKGFKVGDENVRASNGELRCPYCACKDRDYDYTSLLQHAIRVSEGSLSVEQRAKHSAMARYLAIDLSNQSPQIYSDEEWVPPKRTKRSTSVTARKNNPKGKAICRATVSAQEVAIAKREMNVLITKERVSNDEVQGVRKELIKGLSESGSNHGSIGIKRIGELDHDVFINELVMRMPPGDIVIKGIELCTLWQEKIKDPHWYPFQIIEDASGKHQRLIKEDDLTLQSLKDELGEEIHNMVVDALTEYHNSSGCYMAPELWNFREKRKASLQEVIRFIFKLPAVKQTPKPRKQTKG
;
A
#
# COMPACT_ATOMS: atom_id res chain seq x y z
N MET A 1 19.45 23.18 -4.29
CA MET A 1 19.55 21.91 -3.55
C MET A 1 20.33 20.97 -4.44
N MET A 2 21.62 20.83 -4.15
CA MET A 2 22.61 20.25 -5.06
C MET A 2 22.48 18.72 -5.07
N GLN A 3 22.90 18.09 -6.18
CA GLN A 3 22.95 16.64 -6.32
C GLN A 3 23.77 15.98 -5.18
N GLU A 4 24.75 16.72 -4.66
CA GLU A 4 25.60 16.35 -3.52
C GLU A 4 24.79 16.24 -2.22
N ASP A 5 23.94 17.22 -1.90
CA ASP A 5 23.06 17.20 -0.72
C ASP A 5 22.16 15.94 -0.70
N ILE A 6 21.65 15.53 -1.87
CA ILE A 6 20.81 14.34 -2.01
C ILE A 6 21.62 13.06 -1.75
N SER A 7 22.87 13.02 -2.23
CA SER A 7 23.77 11.89 -2.03
C SER A 7 24.15 11.75 -0.55
N GLU A 8 24.43 12.87 0.11
CA GLU A 8 24.75 12.92 1.53
C GLU A 8 23.56 12.48 2.40
N MET A 9 22.35 12.98 2.10
CA MET A 9 21.12 12.56 2.80
C MET A 9 20.85 11.04 2.68
N LYS A 10 21.08 10.46 1.49
CA LYS A 10 20.96 9.01 1.28
C LYS A 10 21.97 8.24 2.12
N GLU A 11 23.19 8.74 2.21
CA GLU A 11 24.27 8.08 2.94
C GLU A 11 24.08 8.20 4.46
N MET A 12 23.60 9.35 4.97
CA MET A 12 23.23 9.52 6.38
C MET A 12 22.12 8.55 6.80
N SER A 13 21.05 8.47 6.00
CA SER A 13 19.94 7.55 6.27
C SER A 13 20.41 6.08 6.22
N TYR A 14 21.27 5.73 5.25
CA TYR A 14 21.84 4.38 5.15
C TYR A 14 22.69 4.01 6.37
N LYS A 15 23.48 4.97 6.89
CA LYS A 15 24.25 4.77 8.14
C LYS A 15 23.33 4.62 9.36
N GLY A 16 22.22 5.34 9.43
CA GLY A 16 21.21 5.20 10.49
C GLY A 16 20.68 3.76 10.61
N PHE A 17 20.37 3.12 9.48
CA PHE A 17 19.98 1.70 9.46
C PHE A 17 21.08 0.73 9.93
N LYS A 18 22.35 1.06 9.72
CA LYS A 18 23.48 0.22 10.17
C LYS A 18 23.76 0.32 11.66
N VAL A 19 23.59 1.51 12.22
CA VAL A 19 23.81 1.77 13.65
C VAL A 19 22.62 1.27 14.48
N GLY A 20 21.45 1.10 13.86
CA GLY A 20 20.22 0.64 14.51
C GLY A 20 19.31 1.78 14.98
N ASP A 21 19.67 3.02 14.65
CA ASP A 21 18.86 4.22 14.94
C ASP A 21 17.57 4.25 14.13
N GLU A 22 17.57 3.61 12.95
CA GLU A 22 16.40 3.42 12.10
C GLU A 22 16.20 1.92 11.92
N ASN A 23 15.11 1.37 12.47
CA ASN A 23 14.89 -0.07 12.44
C ASN A 23 13.73 -0.43 11.50
N VAL A 24 14.03 -1.33 10.56
CA VAL A 24 13.02 -1.93 9.66
C VAL A 24 12.35 -3.15 10.28
N ARG A 25 12.89 -3.71 11.37
CA ARG A 25 12.28 -4.84 12.08
C ARG A 25 11.43 -4.34 13.24
N ALA A 26 10.17 -4.75 13.27
CA ALA A 26 9.29 -4.58 14.42
C ALA A 26 9.62 -5.58 15.53
N SER A 27 9.11 -5.34 16.73
CA SER A 27 9.31 -6.20 17.92
C SER A 27 8.76 -7.62 17.75
N ASN A 28 7.83 -7.82 16.82
CA ASN A 28 7.25 -9.12 16.46
C ASN A 28 8.05 -9.88 15.38
N GLY A 29 9.15 -9.32 14.87
CA GLY A 29 9.99 -9.92 13.82
C GLY A 29 9.55 -9.62 12.38
N GLU A 30 8.42 -8.94 12.17
CA GLU A 30 7.97 -8.50 10.85
C GLU A 30 8.68 -7.23 10.38
N LEU A 31 8.68 -6.97 9.07
CA LEU A 31 9.35 -5.82 8.49
C LEU A 31 8.39 -4.66 8.26
N ARG A 32 8.80 -3.45 8.63
CA ARG A 32 8.00 -2.21 8.54
C ARG A 32 8.83 -1.08 7.95
N CYS A 33 8.15 -0.14 7.29
CA CYS A 33 8.78 1.08 6.80
C CYS A 33 8.76 2.17 7.88
N PRO A 34 9.91 2.66 8.38
CA PRO A 34 9.96 3.65 9.45
C PRO A 34 9.56 5.06 9.01
N TYR A 35 9.54 5.33 7.70
CA TYR A 35 9.32 6.67 7.15
C TYR A 35 7.91 6.92 6.65
N CYS A 36 7.11 5.87 6.49
CA CYS A 36 5.72 5.98 6.05
C CYS A 36 4.80 6.25 7.25
N ALA A 37 3.80 7.09 7.04
CA ALA A 37 2.80 7.38 8.07
C ALA A 37 2.01 6.12 8.49
N CYS A 38 1.87 5.14 7.60
CA CYS A 38 1.24 3.85 7.92
C CYS A 38 2.22 2.92 8.68
N LYS A 39 2.52 3.23 9.94
CA LYS A 39 3.54 2.56 10.77
C LYS A 39 3.29 1.09 11.08
N ASP A 40 2.06 0.58 10.93
CA ASP A 40 1.69 -0.81 11.24
C ASP A 40 1.52 -1.70 10.02
N ARG A 41 2.05 -1.29 8.85
CA ARG A 41 2.03 -2.19 7.69
C ARG A 41 3.20 -3.15 7.79
N ASP A 42 2.85 -4.39 8.08
CA ASP A 42 3.76 -5.51 8.03
C ASP A 42 3.97 -5.89 6.56
N TYR A 43 5.24 -6.04 6.21
CA TYR A 43 5.71 -6.43 4.90
C TYR A 43 6.56 -7.68 5.06
N ASP A 44 6.50 -8.57 4.07
CA ASP A 44 7.59 -9.51 3.86
C ASP A 44 8.81 -8.78 3.26
N TYR A 45 9.97 -9.43 3.22
CA TYR A 45 11.20 -8.83 2.69
C TYR A 45 11.03 -8.28 1.27
N THR A 46 10.38 -9.06 0.40
CA THR A 46 10.23 -8.73 -1.02
C THR A 46 9.31 -7.52 -1.22
N SER A 47 8.19 -7.49 -0.51
CA SER A 47 7.21 -6.42 -0.55
C SER A 47 7.73 -5.13 0.09
N LEU A 48 8.51 -5.21 1.17
CA LEU A 48 9.16 -4.02 1.75
C LEU A 48 10.22 -3.44 0.80
N LEU A 49 11.03 -4.31 0.18
CA LEU A 49 12.03 -3.88 -0.79
C LEU A 49 11.38 -3.23 -2.01
N GLN A 50 10.32 -3.84 -2.55
CA GLN A 50 9.55 -3.27 -3.66
C GLN A 50 8.88 -1.95 -3.28
N HIS A 51 8.33 -1.84 -2.07
CA HIS A 51 7.78 -0.60 -1.53
C HIS A 51 8.84 0.50 -1.48
N ALA A 52 10.02 0.22 -0.91
CA ALA A 52 11.14 1.15 -0.82
C ALA A 52 11.57 1.68 -2.19
N ILE A 53 11.73 0.78 -3.17
CA ILE A 53 12.11 1.14 -4.55
C ILE A 53 11.03 2.03 -5.18
N ARG A 54 9.77 1.60 -5.13
CA ARG A 54 8.64 2.34 -5.71
C ARG A 54 8.52 3.75 -5.14
N VAL A 55 8.69 3.90 -3.82
CA VAL A 55 8.61 5.21 -3.17
C VAL A 55 9.80 6.10 -3.54
N SER A 56 11.01 5.53 -3.66
CA SER A 56 12.21 6.26 -4.06
C SER A 56 12.13 6.81 -5.50
N GLU A 57 11.41 6.11 -6.38
CA GLU A 57 11.18 6.47 -7.78
C GLU A 57 9.93 7.34 -7.99
N GLY A 58 9.10 7.48 -6.95
CA GLY A 58 7.82 8.20 -7.00
C GLY A 58 7.92 9.73 -6.95
N SER A 59 6.77 10.39 -6.83
CA SER A 59 6.63 11.86 -6.83
C SER A 59 6.69 12.51 -5.43
N LEU A 60 7.17 11.79 -4.41
CA LEU A 60 7.31 12.35 -3.05
C LEU A 60 8.42 13.40 -2.97
N SER A 61 8.51 14.07 -1.81
CA SER A 61 9.60 15.01 -1.52
C SER A 61 10.97 14.35 -1.73
N VAL A 62 11.95 15.13 -2.15
CA VAL A 62 13.32 14.65 -2.40
C VAL A 62 13.89 13.96 -1.15
N GLU A 63 13.57 14.49 0.02
CA GLU A 63 13.92 13.90 1.31
C GLU A 63 13.31 12.50 1.51
N GLN A 64 12.00 12.35 1.32
CA GLN A 64 11.33 11.06 1.46
C GLN A 64 11.87 10.03 0.46
N ARG A 65 12.15 10.46 -0.77
CA ARG A 65 12.74 9.60 -1.80
C ARG A 65 14.17 9.16 -1.43
N ALA A 66 14.97 10.06 -0.86
CA ALA A 66 16.33 9.74 -0.38
C ALA A 66 16.31 8.70 0.75
N LYS A 67 15.44 8.90 1.74
CA LYS A 67 15.22 7.97 2.86
C LYS A 67 14.81 6.57 2.39
N HIS A 68 13.82 6.47 1.50
CA HIS A 68 13.39 5.18 0.95
C HIS A 68 14.43 4.53 0.03
N SER A 69 15.24 5.33 -0.70
CA SER A 69 16.37 4.82 -1.48
C SER A 69 17.46 4.22 -0.59
N ALA A 70 17.76 4.85 0.56
CA ALA A 70 18.70 4.33 1.54
C ALA A 70 18.20 3.02 2.18
N MET A 71 16.91 2.96 2.53
CA MET A 71 16.28 1.74 3.03
C MET A 71 16.34 0.60 2.00
N ALA A 72 16.05 0.87 0.73
CA ALA A 72 16.15 -0.13 -0.33
C ALA A 72 17.58 -0.70 -0.44
N ARG A 73 18.61 0.16 -0.34
CA ARG A 73 20.02 -0.26 -0.29
C ARG A 73 20.30 -1.17 0.92
N TYR A 74 19.86 -0.77 2.11
CA TYR A 74 20.04 -1.54 3.34
C TYR A 74 19.36 -2.92 3.28
N LEU A 75 18.11 -2.98 2.81
CA LEU A 75 17.39 -4.24 2.63
C LEU A 75 18.13 -5.16 1.65
N ALA A 76 18.53 -4.63 0.50
CA ALA A 76 19.19 -5.41 -0.55
C ALA A 76 20.59 -5.91 -0.17
N ILE A 77 21.35 -5.14 0.61
CA ILE A 77 22.76 -5.41 0.90
C ILE A 77 22.96 -6.02 2.29
N ASP A 78 22.38 -5.43 3.33
CA ASP A 78 22.70 -5.76 4.71
C ASP A 78 21.66 -6.73 5.32
N LEU A 79 20.37 -6.52 5.03
CA LEU A 79 19.31 -7.39 5.56
C LEU A 79 19.18 -8.72 4.80
N SER A 80 19.47 -8.72 3.49
CA SER A 80 19.56 -9.95 2.67
C SER A 80 20.63 -10.92 3.18
N ASN A 81 21.68 -10.39 3.82
CA ASN A 81 22.79 -11.13 4.42
C ASN A 81 22.55 -11.52 5.89
N GLN A 82 21.50 -10.99 6.54
CA GLN A 82 21.13 -11.28 7.93
C GLN A 82 19.99 -12.31 8.06
N SER A 83 19.66 -13.08 7.01
CA SER A 83 18.89 -14.32 7.23
C SER A 83 19.72 -15.19 8.17
N PRO A 84 19.19 -15.61 9.33
CA PRO A 84 19.78 -16.72 10.05
C PRO A 84 19.87 -17.87 9.06
N GLN A 85 21.09 -18.37 8.84
CA GLN A 85 21.25 -19.75 8.45
C GLN A 85 20.50 -20.55 9.53
N ILE A 86 19.28 -21.02 9.25
CA ILE A 86 18.77 -22.22 9.92
C ILE A 86 19.58 -23.37 9.33
N TYR A 87 20.83 -23.43 9.76
CA TYR A 87 21.65 -24.62 9.83
C TYR A 87 22.27 -24.54 11.21
N SER A 88 21.45 -24.85 12.22
CA SER A 88 21.99 -25.31 13.49
C SER A 88 22.55 -26.70 13.25
N ASP A 89 23.83 -26.88 13.58
CA ASP A 89 24.55 -28.15 13.64
C ASP A 89 23.92 -29.09 14.70
N GLU A 90 22.70 -29.57 14.48
CA GLU A 90 22.20 -30.78 15.13
C GLU A 90 22.20 -31.94 14.14
N GLU A 91 23.03 -32.93 14.45
CA GLU A 91 23.08 -34.22 13.76
C GLU A 91 21.69 -34.85 13.71
N TRP A 92 21.10 -34.90 12.52
CA TRP A 92 19.91 -35.69 12.28
C TRP A 92 20.23 -37.18 12.38
N VAL A 93 19.71 -37.85 13.43
CA VAL A 93 19.72 -39.30 13.58
C VAL A 93 18.44 -39.88 12.93
N PRO A 94 18.54 -40.79 11.95
CA PRO A 94 17.38 -41.37 11.27
C PRO A 94 16.56 -42.32 12.19
N PRO A 95 15.23 -42.39 12.03
CA PRO A 95 14.40 -43.32 12.81
C PRO A 95 14.60 -44.78 12.38
N LYS A 96 14.72 -45.67 13.37
CA LYS A 96 14.88 -47.12 13.22
C LYS A 96 13.65 -47.71 12.52
N ARG A 97 13.82 -48.15 11.28
CA ARG A 97 12.76 -48.80 10.50
C ARG A 97 12.65 -50.28 10.89
N THR A 98 11.46 -50.68 11.33
CA THR A 98 11.11 -52.07 11.66
C THR A 98 11.08 -52.94 10.39
N LYS A 99 11.62 -54.15 10.52
CA LYS A 99 11.76 -55.14 9.44
C LYS A 99 10.38 -55.69 9.06
N ARG A 100 10.06 -55.70 7.77
CA ARG A 100 9.23 -56.78 7.20
C ARG A 100 9.89 -57.34 5.95
N SER A 101 9.84 -58.66 5.93
CA SER A 101 10.59 -59.65 5.19
C SER A 101 10.38 -59.61 3.67
N THR A 102 11.48 -59.77 2.93
CA THR A 102 11.51 -60.70 1.80
C THR A 102 12.90 -61.31 1.67
N SER A 103 12.90 -62.56 1.24
CA SER A 103 13.91 -63.58 1.37
C SER A 103 15.18 -63.36 0.54
N VAL A 104 16.29 -63.59 1.24
CA VAL A 104 17.63 -64.01 0.82
C VAL A 104 17.71 -64.72 -0.54
N THR A 105 18.62 -64.26 -1.41
CA THR A 105 19.75 -65.07 -1.88
C THR A 105 20.92 -64.17 -2.29
N ALA A 106 22.10 -64.53 -1.80
CA ALA A 106 23.34 -63.77 -1.89
C ALA A 106 24.12 -64.10 -3.17
N ARG A 107 24.73 -63.08 -3.81
CA ARG A 107 25.91 -63.30 -4.65
C ARG A 107 26.89 -62.11 -4.60
N LYS A 108 27.93 -62.34 -3.78
CA LYS A 108 29.33 -61.88 -3.79
C LYS A 108 29.73 -60.71 -4.71
N ASN A 109 30.21 -59.64 -4.06
CA ASN A 109 31.48 -58.92 -4.24
C ASN A 109 31.85 -58.35 -5.64
N ASN A 110 31.88 -57.00 -5.78
CA ASN A 110 33.05 -56.17 -6.12
C ASN A 110 32.68 -54.66 -6.17
N PRO A 111 33.56 -53.70 -5.78
CA PRO A 111 33.19 -52.31 -5.51
C PRO A 111 33.40 -51.43 -6.74
N LYS A 112 32.34 -50.73 -7.16
CA LYS A 112 32.46 -49.42 -7.83
C LYS A 112 31.31 -48.56 -7.31
N GLY A 113 31.63 -47.71 -6.33
CA GLY A 113 30.68 -46.78 -5.73
C GLY A 113 30.07 -45.90 -6.82
N LYS A 114 28.75 -46.03 -7.01
CA LYS A 114 27.93 -45.03 -7.68
C LYS A 114 27.22 -44.24 -6.58
N ALA A 115 27.76 -43.06 -6.27
CA ALA A 115 27.07 -42.08 -5.48
C ALA A 115 25.77 -41.71 -6.20
N ILE A 116 24.64 -41.89 -5.53
CA ILE A 116 23.35 -41.35 -5.99
C ILE A 116 23.38 -39.87 -5.58
N CYS A 117 23.81 -39.01 -6.50
CA CYS A 117 23.69 -37.57 -6.32
C CYS A 117 22.20 -37.19 -6.36
N ARG A 118 21.70 -36.62 -5.26
CA ARG A 118 20.42 -35.88 -5.23
C ARG A 118 20.53 -34.79 -6.29
N ALA A 119 19.62 -34.77 -7.27
CA ALA A 119 19.64 -33.75 -8.32
C ALA A 119 19.48 -32.36 -7.69
N THR A 120 20.60 -31.66 -7.54
CA THR A 120 20.62 -30.22 -7.31
C THR A 120 20.12 -29.56 -8.58
N VAL A 121 19.01 -28.81 -8.52
CA VAL A 121 18.62 -27.91 -9.61
C VAL A 121 19.85 -27.09 -9.97
N SER A 122 20.26 -27.14 -11.23
CA SER A 122 21.50 -26.53 -11.67
C SER A 122 21.44 -25.02 -11.45
N ALA A 123 22.56 -24.41 -11.09
CA ALA A 123 22.65 -22.95 -10.98
C ALA A 123 22.20 -22.23 -12.28
N GLN A 124 22.31 -22.91 -13.41
CA GLN A 124 21.87 -22.44 -14.72
C GLN A 124 20.33 -22.38 -14.83
N GLU A 125 19.62 -23.41 -14.37
CA GLU A 125 18.14 -23.40 -14.33
C GLU A 125 17.62 -22.29 -13.41
N VAL A 126 18.26 -22.09 -12.25
CA VAL A 126 17.93 -20.96 -11.35
C VAL A 126 18.21 -19.61 -12.01
N ALA A 127 19.30 -19.48 -12.77
CA ALA A 127 19.64 -18.25 -13.48
C ALA A 127 18.67 -17.96 -14.64
N ILE A 128 18.19 -19.00 -15.34
CA ILE A 128 17.16 -18.87 -16.38
C ILE A 128 15.85 -18.41 -15.75
N ALA A 129 15.39 -19.07 -14.69
CA ALA A 129 14.17 -18.71 -13.99
C ALA A 129 14.22 -17.26 -13.44
N LYS A 130 15.35 -16.82 -12.89
CA LYS A 130 15.54 -15.42 -12.46
C LYS A 130 15.45 -14.42 -13.60
N ARG A 131 16.00 -14.74 -14.78
CA ARG A 131 15.91 -13.87 -15.97
C ARG A 131 14.48 -13.76 -16.47
N GLU A 132 13.77 -14.89 -16.55
CA GLU A 132 12.36 -14.91 -16.96
C GLU A 132 11.48 -14.11 -15.99
N MET A 133 11.68 -14.30 -14.67
CA MET A 133 10.99 -13.52 -13.64
C MET A 133 11.23 -12.02 -13.81
N ASN A 134 12.48 -11.59 -14.01
CA ASN A 134 12.82 -10.17 -14.20
C ASN A 134 12.15 -9.58 -15.45
N VAL A 135 12.08 -10.36 -16.54
CA VAL A 135 11.38 -9.94 -17.77
C VAL A 135 9.88 -9.76 -17.50
N LEU A 136 9.25 -10.69 -16.79
CA LEU A 136 7.84 -10.59 -16.42
C LEU A 136 7.57 -9.37 -15.52
N ILE A 137 8.39 -9.16 -14.49
CA ILE A 137 8.31 -7.98 -13.61
C ILE A 137 8.42 -6.68 -14.42
N THR A 138 9.34 -6.63 -15.39
CA THR A 138 9.52 -5.43 -16.22
C THR A 138 8.30 -5.18 -17.09
N LYS A 139 7.76 -6.22 -17.72
CA LYS A 139 6.54 -6.11 -18.54
C LYS A 139 5.33 -5.71 -17.69
N GLU A 140 5.18 -6.28 -16.50
CA GLU A 140 4.14 -5.92 -15.55
C GLU A 140 4.24 -4.45 -15.15
N ARG A 141 5.45 -3.96 -14.83
CA ARG A 141 5.68 -2.55 -14.50
C ARG A 141 5.27 -1.63 -15.64
N VAL A 142 5.73 -1.90 -16.87
CA VAL A 142 5.36 -1.10 -18.05
C VAL A 142 3.85 -1.10 -18.26
N SER A 143 3.20 -2.27 -18.23
CA SER A 143 1.76 -2.37 -18.41
C SER A 143 0.99 -1.66 -17.29
N ASN A 144 1.44 -1.77 -16.04
CA ASN A 144 0.84 -1.06 -14.92
C ASN A 144 1.01 0.45 -15.08
N ASP A 145 2.19 0.93 -15.50
CA ASP A 145 2.44 2.36 -15.73
C ASP A 145 1.52 2.94 -16.80
N GLU A 146 1.28 2.21 -17.90
CA GLU A 146 0.28 2.59 -18.91
C GLU A 146 -1.13 2.71 -18.32
N VAL A 147 -1.55 1.70 -17.54
CA VAL A 147 -2.88 1.69 -16.90
C VAL A 147 -3.03 2.83 -15.90
N GLN A 148 -2.00 3.11 -15.09
CA GLN A 148 -2.01 4.24 -14.16
C GLN A 148 -1.98 5.58 -14.90
N GLY A 149 -1.24 5.66 -16.02
CA GLY A 149 -1.23 6.82 -16.90
C GLY A 149 -2.62 7.16 -17.45
N VAL A 150 -3.35 6.15 -17.95
CA VAL A 150 -4.73 6.31 -18.42
C VAL A 150 -5.65 6.76 -17.27
N ARG A 151 -5.54 6.16 -16.08
CA ARG A 151 -6.34 6.58 -14.91
C ARG A 151 -6.11 8.05 -14.56
N LYS A 152 -4.84 8.48 -14.54
CA LYS A 152 -4.48 9.86 -14.22
C LYS A 152 -5.08 10.84 -15.22
N GLU A 153 -5.04 10.53 -16.51
CA GLU A 153 -5.63 11.39 -17.55
C GLU A 153 -7.15 11.44 -17.44
N LEU A 154 -7.81 10.32 -17.13
CA LEU A 154 -9.26 10.28 -16.90
C LEU A 154 -9.69 11.11 -15.68
N ILE A 155 -8.96 11.01 -14.56
CA ILE A 155 -9.22 11.81 -13.35
C ILE A 155 -9.08 13.31 -13.68
N LYS A 156 -8.05 13.69 -14.42
CA LYS A 156 -7.83 15.06 -14.85
C LYS A 156 -8.97 15.55 -15.74
N GLY A 157 -9.32 14.79 -16.79
CA GLY A 157 -10.39 15.16 -17.72
C GLY A 157 -11.76 15.28 -17.03
N LEU A 158 -12.09 14.37 -16.13
CA LEU A 158 -13.34 14.42 -15.36
C LEU A 158 -13.36 15.62 -14.41
N SER A 159 -12.23 15.93 -13.75
CA SER A 159 -12.10 17.11 -12.87
C SER A 159 -12.34 18.42 -13.63
N GLU A 160 -11.75 18.57 -14.82
CA GLU A 160 -11.89 19.76 -15.67
C GLU A 160 -13.30 19.89 -16.27
N SER A 161 -13.99 18.77 -16.50
CA SER A 161 -15.33 18.76 -17.08
C SER A 161 -16.45 19.15 -16.11
N GLY A 162 -16.17 19.27 -14.81
CA GLY A 162 -17.18 19.57 -13.77
C GLY A 162 -18.33 18.56 -13.69
N SER A 163 -18.19 17.40 -14.36
CA SER A 163 -19.27 16.43 -14.55
C SER A 163 -19.33 15.47 -13.37
N ASN A 164 -19.84 15.94 -12.24
CA ASN A 164 -20.12 15.10 -11.06
C ASN A 164 -21.54 14.50 -11.08
N HIS A 165 -22.31 14.71 -12.15
CA HIS A 165 -23.70 14.25 -12.24
C HIS A 165 -23.78 12.84 -12.85
N GLY A 166 -23.50 11.82 -12.05
CA GLY A 166 -23.61 10.43 -12.49
C GLY A 166 -23.21 9.40 -11.44
N SER A 167 -23.36 8.12 -11.78
CA SER A 167 -22.92 7.01 -10.90
C SER A 167 -21.40 6.85 -10.82
N ILE A 168 -20.67 7.50 -11.72
CA ILE A 168 -19.20 7.50 -11.79
C ILE A 168 -18.71 8.93 -11.63
N GLY A 169 -17.70 9.12 -10.77
CA GLY A 169 -17.05 10.42 -10.60
C GLY A 169 -15.70 10.27 -9.92
N ILE A 170 -15.23 11.35 -9.32
CA ILE A 170 -13.95 11.39 -8.60
C ILE A 170 -14.24 11.44 -7.11
N LYS A 171 -13.64 10.52 -6.36
CA LYS A 171 -13.63 10.54 -4.89
C LYS A 171 -12.20 10.73 -4.41
N ARG A 172 -11.97 11.60 -3.43
CA ARG A 172 -10.69 11.65 -2.72
C ARG A 172 -10.74 10.66 -1.55
N ILE A 173 -9.90 9.63 -1.64
CA ILE A 173 -9.93 8.52 -0.69
C ILE A 173 -9.41 8.99 0.67
N GLY A 174 -10.18 8.72 1.71
CA GLY A 174 -9.84 9.11 3.08
C GLY A 174 -10.02 10.60 3.39
N GLU A 175 -10.75 11.32 2.53
CA GLU A 175 -11.15 12.70 2.75
C GLU A 175 -12.64 12.78 3.11
N LEU A 176 -12.96 13.54 4.15
CA LEU A 176 -14.33 13.85 4.54
C LEU A 176 -14.91 14.91 3.60
N ASP A 177 -16.06 14.60 3.01
CA ASP A 177 -16.78 15.54 2.16
C ASP A 177 -17.50 16.56 3.04
N HIS A 178 -17.05 17.83 2.99
CA HIS A 178 -17.62 18.91 3.79
C HIS A 178 -19.12 19.09 3.57
N ASP A 179 -19.60 19.00 2.32
CA ASP A 179 -21.01 19.25 2.01
C ASP A 179 -21.87 18.12 2.59
N VAL A 180 -21.46 16.86 2.42
CA VAL A 180 -22.15 15.71 3.01
C VAL A 180 -22.12 15.78 4.54
N PHE A 181 -20.97 16.10 5.12
CA PHE A 181 -20.79 16.20 6.57
C PHE A 181 -21.67 17.30 7.20
N ILE A 182 -21.70 18.49 6.58
CA ILE A 182 -22.50 19.62 7.04
C ILE A 182 -24.00 19.33 6.88
N ASN A 183 -24.43 18.74 5.76
CA ASN A 183 -25.83 18.36 5.56
C ASN A 183 -26.32 17.41 6.66
N GLU A 184 -25.47 16.49 7.09
CA GLU A 184 -25.80 15.54 8.16
C GLU A 184 -25.83 16.19 9.56
N LEU A 185 -25.01 17.22 9.79
CA LEU A 185 -25.05 18.04 11.00
C LEU A 185 -26.29 18.91 11.10
N VAL A 186 -26.77 19.47 9.98
CA VAL A 186 -27.98 20.31 9.92
C VAL A 186 -29.21 19.56 10.45
N MET A 187 -29.25 18.24 10.26
CA MET A 187 -30.34 17.40 10.77
C MET A 187 -30.28 17.13 12.29
N ARG A 188 -29.15 17.45 12.94
CA ARG A 188 -28.91 17.14 14.37
C ARG A 188 -28.73 18.35 15.27
N MET A 189 -28.40 19.51 14.71
CA MET A 189 -28.10 20.71 15.46
C MET A 189 -29.15 21.82 15.29
N PRO A 190 -29.36 22.68 16.30
CA PRO A 190 -30.27 23.83 16.16
C PRO A 190 -29.81 24.78 15.07
N PRO A 191 -30.75 25.37 14.28
CA PRO A 191 -30.40 26.35 13.25
C PRO A 191 -29.63 27.52 13.87
N GLY A 192 -28.41 27.75 13.34
CA GLY A 192 -27.43 28.73 13.82
C GLY A 192 -26.19 28.68 12.91
N ASP A 193 -25.00 28.97 13.43
CA ASP A 193 -23.72 28.88 12.71
C ASP A 193 -23.27 27.43 12.40
N ILE A 194 -24.22 26.53 12.09
CA ILE A 194 -23.98 25.10 11.79
C ILE A 194 -22.99 24.94 10.64
N VAL A 195 -23.07 25.80 9.62
CA VAL A 195 -22.17 25.72 8.47
C VAL A 195 -20.72 25.93 8.92
N ILE A 196 -20.45 26.99 9.71
CA ILE A 196 -19.10 27.28 10.22
C ILE A 196 -18.66 26.16 11.15
N LYS A 197 -19.49 25.79 12.12
CA LYS A 197 -19.19 24.72 13.07
C LYS A 197 -18.98 23.37 12.39
N GLY A 198 -19.71 23.10 11.31
CA GLY A 198 -19.58 21.87 10.54
C GLY A 198 -18.30 21.83 9.71
N ILE A 199 -17.86 22.96 9.14
CA ILE A 199 -16.54 23.07 8.51
C ILE A 199 -15.44 22.83 9.55
N GLU A 200 -15.55 23.46 10.72
CA GLU A 200 -14.59 23.29 11.82
C GLU A 200 -14.50 21.83 12.28
N LEU A 201 -15.64 21.19 12.55
CA LEU A 201 -15.70 19.80 12.98
C LEU A 201 -15.17 18.83 11.91
N CYS A 202 -15.57 19.03 10.64
CA CYS A 202 -15.08 18.21 9.54
C CYS A 202 -13.55 18.31 9.42
N THR A 203 -13.01 19.53 9.51
CA THR A 203 -11.55 19.77 9.47
C THR A 203 -10.85 19.13 10.67
N LEU A 204 -11.41 19.27 11.88
CA LEU A 204 -10.86 18.68 13.10
C LEU A 204 -10.76 17.17 12.98
N TRP A 205 -11.83 16.50 12.54
CA TRP A 205 -11.82 15.06 12.34
C TRP A 205 -10.89 14.62 11.21
N GLN A 206 -10.81 15.40 10.13
CA GLN A 206 -9.87 15.13 9.05
C GLN A 206 -8.41 15.20 9.52
N GLU A 207 -8.06 16.14 10.39
CA GLU A 207 -6.72 16.22 10.99
C GLU A 207 -6.49 15.10 12.00
N LYS A 208 -7.52 14.72 12.78
CA LYS A 208 -7.45 13.57 13.68
C LYS A 208 -7.15 12.29 12.90
N ILE A 209 -7.85 12.04 11.79
CA ILE A 209 -7.62 10.89 10.90
C ILE A 209 -6.17 10.83 10.38
N LYS A 210 -5.54 11.98 10.15
CA LYS A 210 -4.16 12.05 9.68
C LYS A 210 -3.13 11.85 10.79
N ASP A 211 -3.52 11.97 12.06
CA ASP A 211 -2.61 11.86 13.19
C ASP A 211 -2.04 10.43 13.28
N PRO A 212 -0.72 10.24 13.08
CA PRO A 212 -0.11 8.92 13.19
C PRO A 212 -0.17 8.31 14.60
N HIS A 213 -0.48 9.10 15.64
CA HIS A 213 -0.62 8.62 17.02
C HIS A 213 -2.03 8.14 17.34
N TRP A 214 -3.03 8.49 16.53
CA TRP A 214 -4.38 7.98 16.69
C TRP A 214 -4.62 6.85 15.70
N TYR A 215 -4.51 5.62 16.20
CA TYR A 215 -4.63 4.41 15.39
C TYR A 215 -5.61 3.40 16.03
N PRO A 216 -6.92 3.59 15.83
CA PRO A 216 -7.95 2.77 16.46
C PRO A 216 -8.19 1.46 15.69
N PHE A 217 -7.13 0.81 15.20
CA PHE A 217 -7.23 -0.48 14.51
C PHE A 217 -6.64 -1.62 15.34
N GLN A 218 -7.21 -2.80 15.15
CA GLN A 218 -6.67 -4.08 15.59
C GLN A 218 -6.44 -4.99 14.38
N ILE A 219 -5.41 -5.82 14.47
CA ILE A 219 -5.10 -6.81 13.45
C ILE A 219 -5.83 -8.11 13.83
N ILE A 220 -6.66 -8.61 12.92
CA ILE A 220 -7.34 -9.89 13.05
C ILE A 220 -6.86 -10.81 11.94
N GLU A 221 -6.56 -12.05 12.28
CA GLU A 221 -6.23 -13.10 11.32
C GLU A 221 -7.54 -13.77 10.87
N ASP A 222 -7.79 -13.79 9.56
CA ASP A 222 -8.92 -14.53 9.02
C ASP A 222 -8.65 -16.04 9.00
N ALA A 223 -9.69 -16.84 8.73
CA ALA A 223 -9.56 -18.30 8.64
C ALA A 223 -8.59 -18.80 7.56
N SER A 224 -8.11 -17.91 6.67
CA SER A 224 -7.11 -18.21 5.64
C SER A 224 -5.68 -17.80 6.03
N GLY A 225 -5.48 -17.30 7.25
CA GLY A 225 -4.18 -16.84 7.74
C GLY A 225 -3.80 -15.44 7.27
N LYS A 226 -4.75 -14.67 6.72
CA LYS A 226 -4.50 -13.31 6.24
C LYS A 226 -4.88 -12.29 7.32
N HIS A 227 -3.94 -11.42 7.63
CA HIS A 227 -4.12 -10.32 8.57
C HIS A 227 -4.95 -9.19 7.94
N GLN A 228 -6.04 -8.82 8.60
CA GLN A 228 -6.93 -7.71 8.23
C GLN A 228 -6.98 -6.71 9.38
N ARG A 229 -7.16 -5.42 9.04
CA ARG A 229 -7.29 -4.35 10.03
C ARG A 229 -8.76 -4.05 10.24
N LEU A 230 -9.21 -4.13 11.48
CA LEU A 230 -10.56 -3.79 11.88
C LEU A 230 -10.52 -2.70 12.93
N ILE A 231 -11.52 -1.81 12.93
CA ILE A 231 -11.62 -0.77 13.94
C ILE A 231 -11.94 -1.39 15.29
N LYS A 232 -11.31 -0.88 16.35
CA LYS A 232 -11.58 -1.25 17.73
C LYS A 232 -12.96 -0.75 18.15
N GLU A 233 -13.84 -1.66 18.57
CA GLU A 233 -15.20 -1.30 19.03
C GLU A 233 -15.18 -0.45 20.30
N ASP A 234 -14.13 -0.56 21.11
CA ASP A 234 -13.91 0.12 22.38
C ASP A 234 -13.13 1.44 22.27
N ASP A 235 -12.88 1.94 21.05
CA ASP A 235 -12.22 3.25 20.91
C ASP A 235 -13.11 4.37 21.46
N LEU A 236 -12.72 4.91 22.62
CA LEU A 236 -13.45 5.95 23.34
C LEU A 236 -13.69 7.21 22.49
N THR A 237 -12.80 7.50 21.54
CA THR A 237 -12.92 8.69 20.68
C THR A 237 -14.03 8.49 19.66
N LEU A 238 -14.08 7.32 19.01
CA LEU A 238 -15.15 6.97 18.07
C LEU A 238 -16.49 6.76 18.78
N GLN A 239 -16.49 6.21 19.99
CA GLN A 239 -17.70 6.11 20.81
C GLN A 239 -18.27 7.49 21.17
N SER A 240 -17.43 8.39 21.68
CA SER A 240 -17.83 9.78 22.00
C SER A 240 -18.34 10.51 20.75
N LEU A 241 -17.71 10.32 19.59
CA LEU A 241 -18.20 10.86 18.32
C LEU A 241 -19.61 10.37 17.98
N LYS A 242 -19.85 9.06 18.14
CA LYS A 242 -21.15 8.45 17.88
C LYS A 242 -22.22 8.98 18.83
N ASP A 243 -21.88 9.15 20.11
CA ASP A 243 -22.81 9.64 21.12
C ASP A 243 -23.16 11.13 20.92
N GLU A 244 -22.17 11.96 20.54
CA GLU A 244 -22.36 13.41 20.38
C GLU A 244 -22.98 13.81 19.04
N LEU A 245 -22.50 13.21 17.94
CA LEU A 245 -22.84 13.62 16.57
C LEU A 245 -23.62 12.54 15.80
N GLY A 246 -23.86 11.38 16.41
CA GLY A 246 -24.71 10.32 15.86
C GLY A 246 -23.99 9.36 14.92
N GLU A 247 -24.73 8.31 14.56
CA GLU A 247 -24.21 7.17 13.80
C GLU A 247 -23.75 7.50 12.38
N GLU A 248 -24.43 8.41 11.68
CA GLU A 248 -24.07 8.75 10.30
C GLU A 248 -22.73 9.48 10.21
N ILE A 249 -22.49 10.43 11.13
CA ILE A 249 -21.21 11.15 11.22
C ILE A 249 -20.10 10.20 11.67
N HIS A 250 -20.37 9.34 12.64
CA HIS A 250 -19.46 8.27 13.03
C HIS A 250 -19.05 7.39 11.83
N ASN A 251 -20.01 6.93 11.05
CA ASN A 251 -19.76 6.06 9.89
C ASN A 251 -18.94 6.79 8.81
N MET A 252 -19.21 8.07 8.55
CA MET A 252 -18.40 8.87 7.63
C MET A 252 -16.93 8.97 8.06
N VAL A 253 -16.69 9.21 9.36
CA VAL A 253 -15.34 9.27 9.92
C VAL A 253 -14.65 7.92 9.87
N VAL A 254 -15.34 6.84 10.22
CA VAL A 254 -14.85 5.46 10.14
C VAL A 254 -14.48 5.06 8.71
N ASP A 255 -15.33 5.37 7.74
CA ASP A 255 -15.09 5.11 6.33
C ASP A 255 -13.87 5.88 5.84
N ALA A 256 -13.78 7.18 6.14
CA ALA A 256 -12.64 8.02 5.77
C ALA A 256 -11.33 7.53 6.43
N LEU A 257 -11.37 7.18 7.71
CA LEU A 257 -10.22 6.64 8.45
C LEU A 257 -9.73 5.32 7.82
N THR A 258 -10.65 4.39 7.57
CA THR A 258 -10.35 3.10 6.95
C THR A 258 -9.76 3.27 5.55
N GLU A 259 -10.34 4.16 4.75
CA GLU A 259 -9.85 4.51 3.42
C GLU A 259 -8.45 5.14 3.46
N TYR A 260 -8.21 6.08 4.38
CA TYR A 260 -6.94 6.76 4.56
C TYR A 260 -5.81 5.78 4.88
N HIS A 261 -5.99 4.89 5.85
CA HIS A 261 -4.97 3.91 6.25
C HIS A 261 -4.79 2.76 5.25
N ASN A 262 -5.82 2.44 4.46
CA ASN A 262 -5.72 1.45 3.39
C ASN A 262 -5.01 2.01 2.14
N SER A 263 -5.00 3.33 1.96
CA SER A 263 -4.28 3.98 0.87
C SER A 263 -2.76 3.71 0.95
N SER A 264 -2.14 3.52 -0.21
CA SER A 264 -0.68 3.27 -0.26
C SER A 264 0.07 4.53 0.16
N GLY A 265 0.70 4.49 1.34
CA GLY A 265 1.45 5.62 1.89
C GLY A 265 0.63 6.62 2.70
N CYS A 266 -0.66 6.34 2.98
CA CYS A 266 -1.53 7.23 3.77
C CYS A 266 -1.66 8.62 3.12
N TYR A 267 -1.97 8.64 1.81
CA TYR A 267 -2.14 9.85 1.02
C TYR A 267 -3.58 9.97 0.52
N MET A 268 -4.18 11.15 0.68
CA MET A 268 -5.46 11.50 0.09
C MET A 268 -5.28 11.69 -1.41
N ALA A 269 -5.58 10.65 -2.18
CA ALA A 269 -5.47 10.66 -3.63
C ALA A 269 -6.87 10.68 -4.28
N PRO A 270 -7.08 11.47 -5.34
CA PRO A 270 -8.27 11.35 -6.15
C PRO A 270 -8.27 10.00 -6.87
N GLU A 271 -9.41 9.32 -6.84
CA GLU A 271 -9.62 8.02 -7.46
C GLU A 271 -10.91 8.03 -8.27
N LEU A 272 -10.93 7.26 -9.36
CA LEU A 272 -12.15 7.02 -10.14
C LEU A 272 -13.07 6.14 -9.29
N TRP A 273 -14.26 6.64 -8.99
CA TRP A 273 -15.17 6.02 -8.04
C TRP A 273 -16.52 5.72 -8.65
N ASN A 274 -17.05 4.54 -8.33
CA ASN A 274 -18.43 4.18 -8.62
C ASN A 274 -19.26 4.37 -7.35
N PHE A 275 -20.05 5.44 -7.33
CA PHE A 275 -20.88 5.82 -6.19
C PHE A 275 -22.10 4.90 -6.00
N ARG A 276 -22.54 4.22 -7.07
CA ARG A 276 -23.61 3.21 -6.98
C ARG A 276 -23.13 1.95 -6.28
N GLU A 277 -21.94 1.48 -6.65
CA GLU A 277 -21.36 0.23 -6.15
C GLU A 277 -20.46 0.43 -4.91
N LYS A 278 -20.28 1.68 -4.45
CA LYS A 278 -19.42 2.07 -3.33
C LYS A 278 -18.00 1.48 -3.41
N ARG A 279 -17.39 1.50 -4.61
CA ARG A 279 -16.03 0.99 -4.84
C ARG A 279 -15.30 1.76 -5.93
N LYS A 280 -13.99 1.51 -6.07
CA LYS A 280 -13.21 2.01 -7.21
C LYS A 280 -13.85 1.58 -8.53
N ALA A 281 -13.97 2.53 -9.45
CA ALA A 281 -14.48 2.28 -10.79
C ALA A 281 -13.41 1.60 -11.64
N SER A 282 -13.83 0.62 -12.44
CA SER A 282 -13.00 0.05 -13.50
C SER A 282 -12.90 1.00 -14.69
N LEU A 283 -11.81 0.94 -15.45
CA LEU A 283 -11.65 1.73 -16.67
C LEU A 283 -12.81 1.50 -17.65
N GLN A 284 -13.31 0.27 -17.72
CA GLN A 284 -14.44 -0.08 -18.58
C GLN A 284 -15.74 0.62 -18.15
N GLU A 285 -16.02 0.71 -16.84
CA GLU A 285 -17.16 1.46 -16.32
C GLU A 285 -17.03 2.96 -16.64
N VAL A 286 -15.84 3.53 -16.47
CA VAL A 286 -15.60 4.96 -16.77
C VAL A 286 -15.77 5.24 -18.26
N ILE A 287 -15.21 4.42 -19.14
CA ILE A 287 -15.37 4.57 -20.60
C ILE A 287 -16.84 4.49 -21.01
N ARG A 288 -17.58 3.48 -20.49
CA ARG A 288 -19.03 3.35 -20.76
C ARG A 288 -19.81 4.55 -20.25
N PHE A 289 -19.42 5.11 -19.10
CA PHE A 289 -20.04 6.31 -18.57
C PHE A 289 -19.80 7.52 -19.46
N ILE A 290 -18.56 7.74 -19.91
CA ILE A 290 -18.19 8.84 -20.80
C ILE A 290 -18.97 8.77 -22.13
N PHE A 291 -19.11 7.58 -22.73
CA PHE A 291 -19.90 7.43 -23.97
C PHE A 291 -21.39 7.72 -23.80
N LYS A 292 -21.91 7.68 -22.57
CA LYS A 292 -23.30 8.05 -22.26
C LYS A 292 -23.47 9.53 -21.97
N LEU A 293 -22.39 10.28 -21.77
CA LEU A 293 -22.47 11.71 -21.53
C LEU A 293 -22.92 12.43 -22.82
N PRO A 294 -23.84 13.40 -22.74
CA PRO A 294 -24.18 14.24 -23.88
C PRO A 294 -22.93 15.01 -24.34
N ALA A 295 -22.74 15.14 -25.65
CA ALA A 295 -21.58 15.83 -26.21
C ALA A 295 -21.48 17.27 -25.66
N VAL A 296 -20.38 17.57 -24.97
CA VAL A 296 -20.10 18.91 -24.48
C VAL A 296 -19.87 19.82 -25.69
N LYS A 297 -20.77 20.79 -25.91
CA LYS A 297 -20.55 21.86 -26.89
C LYS A 297 -19.39 22.71 -26.38
N GLN A 298 -18.24 22.65 -27.05
CA GLN A 298 -17.13 23.56 -26.76
C GLN A 298 -17.60 25.01 -27.03
N THR A 299 -17.77 25.82 -25.99
CA THR A 299 -18.01 27.25 -26.16
C THR A 299 -16.71 27.92 -26.61
N PRO A 300 -16.70 28.70 -27.71
CA PRO A 300 -15.49 29.35 -28.20
C PRO A 300 -14.94 30.32 -27.14
N LYS A 301 -13.62 30.22 -26.87
CA LYS A 301 -12.91 31.15 -25.97
C LYS A 301 -13.12 32.60 -26.45
N PRO A 302 -13.44 33.56 -25.56
CA PRO A 302 -13.57 34.95 -25.95
C PRO A 302 -12.22 35.47 -26.49
N ARG A 303 -12.23 36.00 -27.72
CA ARG A 303 -11.08 36.68 -28.31
C ARG A 303 -10.71 37.86 -27.40
N LYS A 304 -9.49 37.88 -26.89
CA LYS A 304 -8.91 39.05 -26.23
C LYS A 304 -8.96 40.20 -27.23
N GLN A 305 -9.80 41.20 -26.98
CA GLN A 305 -9.75 42.47 -27.69
C GLN A 305 -8.43 43.15 -27.30
N THR A 306 -7.46 43.12 -28.19
CA THR A 306 -6.33 44.05 -28.17
C THR A 306 -6.88 45.44 -28.43
N LYS A 307 -6.90 46.28 -27.38
CA LYS A 307 -7.12 47.72 -27.52
C LYS A 307 -5.90 48.30 -28.25
N GLY A 308 -6.12 48.81 -29.46
CA GLY A 308 -5.22 49.72 -30.15
C GLY A 308 -5.68 51.15 -29.92
#